data_AF-A0A8R7QIY8-F1
#
_entry.id   AF-A0A8R7QIY8-F1
#
_cell.length_a   1.000
_cell.length_b   1.000
_cell.length_c   1.000
_cell.angle_alpha   90.00
_cell.angle_beta   90.00
_cell.angle_gamma   90.00
#
_symmetry.space_group_name_H-M   'P 1'
#
loop_
_entity.id
_entity.type
_entity.pdbx_description
1 polymer ?
#
loop_
_entity_poly.entity_id
_entity_poly.type
_entity_poly.pdbx_seq_one_letter_code
_entity_poly.pdbx_strand_id
1 'polypeptide(L)'
;MANNKDAELETPLLMPEEEEGGPTAPLLEQGSPELTPRPRLPPPKFGELITVLSIDGGGIHGLIPTVVLKCLEEKLQAIDGEDARIADYFDVIAGMSTGAIIATMLAAPNTNKRTKYTPREIQDFYVNN
;
A
#
# COMPACT_ATOMS: atom_id res chain seq x y z
N MET A 1 -23.69 71.43 -17.38
CA MET A 1 -23.40 70.24 -16.55
C MET A 1 -24.46 69.19 -16.85
N ALA A 2 -24.21 67.94 -17.17
CA ALA A 2 -22.99 67.14 -17.13
C ALA A 2 -22.92 66.21 -18.35
N ASN A 3 -21.69 65.92 -18.76
CA ASN A 3 -21.31 65.05 -19.87
C ASN A 3 -21.65 63.59 -19.55
N ASN A 4 -22.29 62.89 -20.48
CA ASN A 4 -22.32 61.44 -20.50
C ASN A 4 -21.15 60.98 -21.39
N LYS A 5 -20.12 60.42 -20.75
CA LYS A 5 -18.90 59.95 -21.40
C LYS A 5 -19.10 58.56 -21.98
N ASP A 6 -18.75 58.45 -23.26
CA ASP A 6 -17.95 57.39 -23.86
C ASP A 6 -18.53 55.96 -23.80
N ALA A 7 -19.31 55.63 -24.83
CA ALA A 7 -19.47 54.27 -25.33
C ALA A 7 -18.57 54.09 -26.56
N GLU A 8 -17.34 53.65 -26.36
CA GLU A 8 -16.49 53.13 -27.43
C GLU A 8 -16.52 51.60 -27.40
N LEU A 9 -16.91 51.01 -28.54
CA LEU A 9 -16.85 49.58 -28.82
C LEU A 9 -15.37 49.16 -28.85
N GLU A 10 -14.91 48.48 -27.82
CA GLU A 10 -13.63 47.77 -27.84
C GLU A 10 -13.75 46.53 -28.74
N THR A 11 -13.15 46.62 -29.92
CA THR A 11 -12.78 45.49 -30.79
C THR A 11 -11.93 44.47 -30.00
N PRO A 12 -12.11 43.14 -30.14
CA PRO A 12 -11.25 42.19 -29.45
C PRO A 12 -9.82 42.27 -30.00
N LEU A 13 -8.84 42.54 -29.14
CA LEU A 13 -7.42 42.46 -29.47
C LEU A 13 -7.08 41.01 -29.88
N LEU A 14 -6.82 40.81 -31.17
CA LEU A 14 -6.24 39.58 -31.69
C LEU A 14 -4.81 39.45 -31.11
N MET A 15 -4.54 38.41 -30.33
CA MET A 15 -3.19 38.13 -29.85
C MET A 15 -2.28 37.78 -31.05
N PRO A 16 -1.03 38.27 -31.08
CA PRO A 16 -0.10 37.95 -32.15
C PRO A 16 0.24 36.45 -32.14
N GLU A 17 0.32 35.87 -33.33
CA GLU A 17 0.88 34.55 -33.58
C GLU A 17 2.32 34.52 -33.03
N GLU A 18 2.61 33.64 -32.07
CA GLU A 18 4.00 33.43 -31.63
C GLU A 18 4.73 32.62 -32.70
N GLU A 19 5.81 33.20 -33.24
CA GLU A 19 6.70 32.52 -34.17
C GLU A 19 7.39 31.32 -33.49
N GLU A 20 7.17 30.15 -34.07
CA GLU A 20 7.91 28.90 -33.85
C GLU A 20 9.41 29.11 -34.16
N GLY A 21 10.20 29.43 -33.11
CA GLY A 21 11.62 29.71 -33.26
C GLY A 21 12.43 29.56 -31.96
N GLY A 22 12.07 28.62 -31.09
CA GLY A 22 12.90 28.24 -29.95
C GLY A 22 14.15 27.46 -30.37
N PRO A 23 15.26 27.48 -29.61
CA PRO A 23 16.43 26.68 -29.93
C PRO A 23 16.04 25.20 -29.98
N THR A 24 16.09 24.58 -31.15
CA THR A 24 16.00 23.14 -31.31
C THR A 24 17.17 22.51 -30.55
N ALA A 25 16.89 22.05 -29.33
CA ALA A 25 17.77 21.13 -28.64
C ALA A 25 18.03 19.94 -29.59
N PRO A 26 19.27 19.46 -29.73
CA PRO A 26 19.51 18.25 -30.49
C PRO A 26 18.64 17.14 -29.90
N LEU A 27 17.87 16.46 -30.75
CA LEU A 27 17.20 15.22 -30.37
C LEU A 27 18.30 14.27 -29.94
N LEU A 28 18.52 14.17 -28.63
CA LEU A 28 19.23 13.03 -28.07
C LEU A 28 18.44 11.83 -28.55
N GLU A 29 19.05 10.96 -29.36
CA GLU A 29 18.60 9.59 -29.50
C GLU A 29 18.55 9.02 -28.08
N GLN A 30 17.40 9.15 -27.44
CA GLN A 30 17.08 8.47 -26.21
C GLN A 30 16.98 7.00 -26.62
N GLY A 31 18.13 6.33 -26.66
CA GLY A 31 18.17 4.88 -26.54
C GLY A 31 17.23 4.52 -25.41
N SER A 32 16.29 3.63 -25.70
CA SER A 32 15.26 3.16 -24.76
C SER A 32 15.87 3.06 -23.36
N PRO A 33 15.25 3.66 -22.31
CA PRO A 33 15.80 3.55 -20.97
C PRO A 33 15.98 2.06 -20.68
N GLU A 34 17.22 1.65 -20.48
CA GLU A 34 17.54 0.28 -20.10
C GLU A 34 16.66 -0.03 -18.89
N LEU A 35 15.69 -0.93 -19.09
CA LEU A 35 14.73 -1.29 -18.06
C LEU A 35 15.56 -1.80 -16.89
N THR A 36 15.67 -0.99 -15.84
CA THR A 36 16.25 -1.47 -14.59
C THR A 36 15.56 -2.79 -14.28
N PRO A 37 16.31 -3.87 -13.99
CA PRO A 37 15.68 -5.15 -13.67
C PRO A 37 14.70 -4.87 -12.55
N ARG A 38 13.40 -5.07 -12.82
CA ARG A 38 12.36 -4.88 -11.81
C ARG A 38 12.83 -5.66 -10.58
N PRO A 39 12.82 -5.07 -9.38
CA PRO A 39 13.16 -5.80 -8.16
C PRO A 39 12.38 -7.11 -8.18
N ARG A 40 13.08 -8.22 -8.36
CA ARG A 40 12.42 -9.52 -8.38
C ARG A 40 11.95 -9.73 -6.95
N LEU A 41 10.65 -9.90 -6.78
CA LEU A 41 10.13 -10.28 -5.48
C LEU A 41 10.85 -11.56 -5.04
N PRO A 42 11.13 -11.71 -3.73
CA PRO A 42 11.63 -12.98 -3.23
C PRO A 42 10.69 -14.09 -3.71
N PRO A 43 11.23 -15.28 -4.04
CA PRO A 43 10.41 -16.39 -4.48
C PRO A 43 9.36 -16.73 -3.40
N PRO A 44 8.18 -17.25 -3.79
CA PRO A 44 7.19 -17.69 -2.82
C PRO A 44 7.81 -18.68 -1.83
N LYS A 45 7.44 -18.56 -0.55
CA LYS A 45 7.84 -19.52 0.48
C LYS A 45 7.26 -20.90 0.19
N PHE A 46 6.08 -20.97 -0.40
CA PHE A 46 5.35 -22.20 -0.69
C PHE A 46 4.74 -22.19 -2.10
N GLY A 47 5.12 -23.17 -2.93
CA GLY A 47 4.56 -23.35 -4.28
C GLY A 47 4.98 -22.29 -5.29
N GLU A 48 4.16 -22.08 -6.32
CA GLU A 48 4.42 -21.12 -7.41
C GLU A 48 3.68 -19.78 -7.23
N LEU A 49 2.81 -19.67 -6.23
CA LEU A 49 1.94 -18.50 -6.01
C LEU A 49 2.43 -17.67 -4.83
N ILE A 50 2.41 -16.34 -4.99
CA ILE A 50 2.66 -15.41 -3.89
C ILE A 50 1.36 -15.22 -3.08
N THR A 51 1.43 -15.42 -1.77
CA THR A 51 0.30 -15.24 -0.85
C THR A 51 0.40 -13.93 -0.08
N VAL A 52 -0.69 -13.15 -0.09
CA VAL A 52 -0.74 -11.83 0.55
C VAL A 52 -1.90 -11.75 1.52
N LEU A 53 -1.61 -11.33 2.76
CA LEU A 53 -2.60 -10.98 3.78
C LEU A 53 -2.64 -9.45 3.94
N SER A 54 -3.80 -8.84 3.73
CA SER A 54 -4.03 -7.41 3.97
C SER A 54 -5.02 -7.23 5.11
N ILE A 55 -4.70 -6.33 6.04
CA ILE A 55 -5.52 -6.04 7.22
C ILE A 55 -5.87 -4.56 7.23
N ASP A 56 -7.17 -4.28 7.10
CA ASP A 56 -7.67 -2.92 7.11
C ASP A 56 -7.55 -2.26 8.50
N GLY A 57 -7.44 -0.94 8.49
CA GLY A 57 -7.53 -0.13 9.70
C GLY A 57 -8.96 0.00 10.21
N GLY A 58 -9.14 0.47 11.44
CA GLY A 58 -10.48 0.69 11.99
C GLY A 58 -10.54 1.15 13.44
N GLY A 59 -9.43 1.65 14.01
CA GLY A 59 -9.36 1.96 15.43
C GLY A 59 -9.65 0.71 16.26
N ILE A 60 -10.60 0.81 17.20
CA ILE A 60 -11.05 -0.32 18.04
C ILE A 60 -11.71 -1.46 17.22
N HIS A 61 -12.25 -1.16 16.03
CA HIS A 61 -12.81 -2.19 15.15
C HIS A 61 -11.75 -3.14 14.58
N GLY A 62 -10.46 -2.90 14.83
CA GLY A 62 -9.41 -3.92 14.64
C GLY A 62 -9.65 -5.21 15.42
N LEU A 63 -10.56 -5.23 16.41
CA LEU A 63 -11.01 -6.45 17.07
C LEU A 63 -11.73 -7.43 16.11
N ILE A 64 -12.37 -6.92 15.05
CA ILE A 64 -13.07 -7.75 14.07
C ILE A 64 -12.08 -8.61 13.27
N PRO A 65 -11.04 -8.05 12.61
CA PRO A 65 -10.06 -8.86 11.91
C PRO A 65 -9.26 -9.76 12.84
N THR A 66 -8.99 -9.39 14.11
CA THR A 66 -8.28 -10.30 15.04
C THR A 66 -9.07 -11.57 15.36
N VAL A 67 -10.40 -11.48 15.47
CA VAL A 67 -11.28 -12.66 15.62
C VAL A 67 -11.21 -13.55 14.38
N VAL A 68 -11.22 -12.96 13.18
CA VAL A 68 -11.09 -13.72 11.91
C VAL A 68 -9.73 -14.40 11.84
N LEU A 69 -8.64 -13.69 12.17
CA LEU A 69 -7.27 -14.22 12.17
C LEU A 69 -7.11 -15.36 13.17
N LYS A 70 -7.72 -15.26 14.35
CA LYS A 70 -7.74 -16.35 15.34
C LYS A 70 -8.40 -17.60 14.79
N CYS A 71 -9.59 -17.47 14.21
CA CYS A 71 -10.29 -18.60 13.59
C CYS A 71 -9.49 -19.19 12.42
N LEU A 72 -8.83 -18.34 11.62
CA LEU A 72 -7.95 -18.78 10.55
C LEU A 72 -6.78 -19.61 11.09
N GLU A 73 -6.08 -19.13 12.12
CA GLU A 73 -4.94 -19.86 12.69
C GLU A 73 -5.37 -21.18 13.34
N GLU A 74 -6.50 -21.21 14.06
CA GLU A 74 -7.06 -22.44 14.62
C GLU A 74 -7.37 -23.49 13.52
N LYS A 75 -7.85 -23.05 12.35
CA LYS A 75 -8.08 -23.95 11.21
C LYS A 75 -6.78 -24.43 10.58
N LEU A 76 -5.77 -23.57 10.43
CA LEU A 76 -4.46 -23.95 9.91
C LEU A 76 -3.80 -24.98 10.83
N GLN A 77 -3.90 -24.78 12.15
CA GLN A 77 -3.39 -25.72 13.15
C GLN A 77 -4.11 -27.06 13.14
N ALA A 78 -5.43 -27.07 12.86
CA ALA A 78 -6.17 -28.32 12.71
C ALA A 78 -5.74 -29.14 11.48
N ILE A 79 -5.17 -28.49 10.45
CA ILE A 79 -4.73 -29.15 9.21
C ILE A 79 -3.25 -29.57 9.30
N ASP A 80 -2.38 -28.67 9.76
CA ASP A 80 -0.91 -28.83 9.67
C ASP A 80 -0.21 -28.98 11.04
N GLY A 81 -0.96 -28.91 12.15
CA GLY A 81 -0.47 -29.12 13.52
C GLY A 81 -0.38 -27.84 14.37
N GLU A 82 -0.26 -28.00 15.68
CA GLU A 82 -0.33 -26.90 16.68
C GLU A 82 0.73 -25.81 16.49
N ASP A 83 1.84 -26.11 15.83
CA ASP A 83 2.92 -25.16 15.56
C ASP A 83 2.69 -24.28 14.33
N ALA A 84 1.65 -24.54 13.54
CA ALA A 84 1.28 -23.73 12.39
C ALA A 84 0.94 -22.29 12.81
N ARG A 85 1.51 -21.32 12.10
CA ARG A 85 1.26 -19.88 12.32
C ARG A 85 0.90 -19.20 11.02
N ILE A 86 0.09 -18.14 11.09
CA ILE A 86 -0.30 -17.35 9.89
C ILE A 86 0.92 -16.91 9.06
N ALA A 87 2.01 -16.50 9.72
CA ALA A 87 3.24 -16.06 9.05
C ALA A 87 3.97 -17.14 8.23
N ASP A 88 3.61 -18.41 8.40
CA ASP A 88 4.11 -19.52 7.59
C ASP A 88 3.42 -19.55 6.22
N TYR A 89 2.14 -19.22 6.16
CA TYR A 89 1.34 -19.36 4.93
C TYR A 89 1.37 -18.13 4.05
N PHE A 90 1.73 -16.96 4.60
CA PHE A 90 1.75 -15.70 3.89
C PHE A 90 3.17 -15.21 3.62
N ASP A 91 3.47 -14.94 2.35
CA ASP A 91 4.72 -14.31 1.92
C ASP A 91 4.77 -12.85 2.35
N VAL A 92 3.62 -12.16 2.26
CA VAL A 92 3.48 -10.75 2.60
C VAL A 92 2.30 -10.55 3.54
N ILE A 93 2.54 -9.84 4.64
CA ILE A 93 1.50 -9.35 5.55
C ILE A 93 1.57 -7.84 5.56
N ALA A 94 0.48 -7.19 5.18
CA ALA A 94 0.34 -5.75 5.12
C ALA A 94 -0.85 -5.28 5.96
N GLY A 95 -0.77 -4.05 6.45
CA GLY A 95 -1.90 -3.41 7.10
C GLY A 95 -1.71 -1.92 7.25
N MET A 96 -2.81 -1.21 7.50
CA MET A 96 -2.84 0.25 7.67
C MET A 96 -3.42 0.60 9.04
N SER A 97 -2.87 1.60 9.72
CA SER A 97 -3.32 2.05 11.05
C SER A 97 -3.34 0.88 12.05
N THR A 98 -4.47 0.56 12.68
CA THR A 98 -4.63 -0.62 13.55
C THR A 98 -4.19 -1.92 12.86
N GLY A 99 -4.50 -2.08 11.57
CA GLY A 99 -4.07 -3.23 10.79
C GLY A 99 -2.55 -3.34 10.67
N ALA A 100 -1.81 -2.22 10.67
CA ALA A 100 -0.35 -2.22 10.64
C ALA A 100 0.24 -2.73 11.97
N ILE A 101 -0.40 -2.39 13.10
CA ILE A 101 -0.01 -2.91 14.42
C ILE A 101 -0.21 -4.42 14.47
N ILE A 102 -1.39 -4.89 14.04
CA ILE A 102 -1.71 -6.33 13.94
C ILE A 102 -0.70 -7.05 13.02
N ALA A 103 -0.47 -6.52 11.81
CA ALA A 103 0.50 -7.07 10.86
C ALA A 103 1.92 -7.16 11.45
N THR A 104 2.35 -6.12 12.17
CA THR A 104 3.66 -6.09 12.84
C THR A 104 3.75 -7.16 13.92
N MET A 105 2.70 -7.33 14.74
CA MET A 105 2.68 -8.37 15.79
C MET A 105 2.72 -9.78 15.19
N LEU A 106 1.99 -10.02 14.09
CA LEU A 106 2.03 -11.30 13.38
C LEU A 106 3.40 -11.57 12.72
N ALA A 107 4.12 -10.54 12.30
CA ALA A 107 5.43 -10.70 11.66
C ALA A 107 6.62 -10.64 12.64
N ALA A 108 6.40 -10.24 13.89
CA ALA A 108 7.45 -10.04 14.87
C ALA A 108 8.13 -11.37 15.23
N PRO A 109 9.45 -11.51 15.05
CA PRO A 109 10.16 -12.73 15.39
C PRO A 109 10.40 -12.85 16.90
N ASN A 110 10.34 -14.08 17.41
CA ASN A 110 10.87 -14.46 18.72
C ASN A 110 12.34 -14.94 18.59
N THR A 111 12.93 -15.42 19.69
CA THR A 111 14.33 -15.90 19.73
C THR A 111 14.60 -17.05 18.76
N ASN A 112 13.58 -17.81 18.40
CA ASN A 112 13.66 -18.94 17.47
C ASN A 112 13.33 -18.55 16.02
N LYS A 113 13.26 -17.23 15.71
CA LYS A 113 12.84 -16.70 14.40
C LYS A 113 11.44 -17.14 13.97
N ARG A 114 10.59 -17.55 14.92
CA ARG A 114 9.15 -17.84 14.72
C ARG A 114 8.34 -16.60 15.12
N THR A 115 7.06 -16.58 14.79
CA THR A 115 6.12 -15.55 15.27
C THR A 115 6.13 -15.45 16.80
N LYS A 116 6.21 -14.23 17.31
CA LYS A 116 6.18 -13.93 18.75
C LYS A 116 4.77 -13.89 19.32
N TYR A 117 3.80 -13.38 18.57
CA TYR A 117 2.43 -13.16 19.04
C TYR A 117 1.42 -13.97 18.25
N THR A 118 0.55 -14.70 18.94
CA THR A 118 -0.60 -15.37 18.35
C THR A 118 -1.73 -14.37 18.10
N PRO A 119 -2.64 -14.60 17.13
CA PRO A 119 -3.86 -13.83 16.94
C PRO A 119 -4.71 -13.71 18.21
N ARG A 120 -4.68 -14.73 19.08
CA ARG A 120 -5.35 -14.72 20.39
C ARG A 120 -4.73 -13.68 21.32
N GLU A 121 -3.42 -13.64 21.45
CA GLU A 121 -2.73 -12.62 22.26
C GLU A 121 -2.92 -11.21 21.68
N ILE A 122 -3.00 -11.08 20.35
CA ILE A 122 -3.32 -9.80 19.70
C ILE A 122 -4.77 -9.39 20.02
N GLN A 123 -5.72 -10.33 20.01
CA GLN A 123 -7.10 -10.06 20.45
C GLN A 123 -7.13 -9.55 21.89
N ASP A 124 -6.43 -10.24 22.80
CA ASP A 124 -6.38 -9.90 24.22
C ASP A 124 -5.72 -8.52 24.46
N PHE A 125 -4.74 -8.14 23.63
CA PHE A 125 -4.14 -6.82 23.67
C PHE A 125 -5.17 -5.69 23.45
N TYR A 126 -6.12 -5.86 22.53
CA TYR A 126 -7.18 -4.87 22.25
C TYR A 126 -8.33 -4.88 23.25
N VAL A 127 -8.55 -5.98 23.98
CA VAL A 127 -9.60 -6.06 25.00
C VAL A 127 -9.17 -5.39 26.31
N ASN A 128 -7.86 -5.44 26.60
CA ASN A 128 -7.32 -5.01 27.89
C ASN A 128 -6.71 -3.59 27.87
N ASN A 129 -6.78 -2.86 26.76
CA ASN A 129 -6.29 -1.48 26.60
C ASN A 129 -7.31 -0.62 25.86
#